data_AF-A0A971SHW2-F1
#
_entry.id   AF-A0A971SHW2-F1
#
_cell.length_a   1.000
_cell.length_b   1.000
_cell.length_c   1.000
_cell.angle_alpha   90.00
_cell.angle_beta   90.00
_cell.angle_gamma   90.00
#
_symmetry.space_group_name_H-M   'P 1'
#
loop_
_entity.id
_entity.type
_entity.pdbx_description
1 polymer ?
#
loop_
_entity_poly.entity_id
_entity_poly.type
_entity_poly.pdbx_seq_one_letter_code
_entity_poly.pdbx_strand_id
1 'polypeptide(L)'
;MEVSTNLELDLSQIYTCPCCQMETPHYLLARREKRVGIACSRCQTISLVDADLLESHQAWWEEELRQILSSLDEEHHFDEDH
;
A
#
# COMPACT_ATOMS: atom_id res chain seq x y z
N MET A 1 -13.67 -9.64 -30.04
CA MET A 1 -12.54 -9.29 -29.16
C MET A 1 -13.06 -8.30 -28.16
N GLU A 2 -13.62 -8.81 -27.06
CA GLU A 2 -14.03 -7.99 -25.94
C GLU A 2 -12.77 -7.71 -25.14
N VAL A 3 -12.30 -6.47 -25.15
CA VAL A 3 -11.26 -6.03 -24.23
C VAL A 3 -11.97 -5.80 -22.90
N SER A 4 -12.05 -6.84 -22.08
CA SER A 4 -12.43 -6.70 -20.68
C SER A 4 -11.34 -5.90 -19.98
N THR A 5 -11.43 -4.56 -20.05
CA THR A 5 -10.72 -3.70 -19.09
C THR A 5 -11.48 -3.76 -17.77
N ASN A 6 -11.47 -4.92 -17.11
CA ASN A 6 -11.54 -4.93 -15.66
C ASN A 6 -10.19 -4.36 -15.19
N LEU A 7 -10.04 -3.04 -15.30
CA LEU A 7 -9.15 -2.32 -14.40
C LEU A 7 -9.90 -2.30 -13.07
N GLU A 8 -9.98 -3.47 -12.44
CA GLU A 8 -10.10 -3.56 -11.01
C GLU A 8 -9.01 -2.60 -10.48
N LEU A 9 -9.43 -1.43 -10.00
CA LEU A 9 -8.61 -0.49 -9.22
C LEU A 9 -8.30 -1.17 -7.86
N ASP A 10 -7.85 -2.42 -7.88
CA ASP A 10 -8.19 -3.36 -6.82
C ASP A 10 -7.27 -3.29 -5.64
N LEU A 11 -6.14 -2.58 -5.71
CA LEU A 11 -5.23 -2.54 -4.60
C LEU A 11 -4.63 -1.14 -4.47
N SER A 12 -5.06 -0.47 -3.41
CA SER A 12 -4.33 0.68 -2.90
C SER A 12 -3.07 0.16 -2.18
N GLN A 13 -1.89 0.43 -2.74
CA GLN A 13 -0.62 0.12 -2.07
C GLN A 13 -0.16 1.31 -1.24
N ILE A 14 0.38 1.02 -0.05
CA ILE A 14 0.97 2.02 0.81
C ILE A 14 2.40 2.28 0.34
N TYR A 15 2.67 3.53 0.03
CA TYR A 15 3.98 3.97 -0.44
C TYR A 15 4.25 5.40 -0.04
N THR A 16 5.52 5.76 0.06
CA THR A 16 5.94 7.16 0.24
C THR A 16 5.78 7.92 -1.06
N CYS A 17 4.83 8.86 -1.10
CA CYS A 17 4.55 9.63 -2.30
C CYS A 17 5.77 10.48 -2.72
N PRO A 18 6.28 10.37 -3.96
CA PRO A 18 7.42 11.18 -4.42
C PRO A 18 7.14 12.70 -4.44
N CYS A 19 5.87 13.10 -4.50
CA CYS A 19 5.46 14.49 -4.58
C CYS A 19 5.21 15.10 -3.18
N CYS A 20 4.29 14.52 -2.41
CA CYS A 20 3.93 15.06 -1.09
C CYS A 20 4.72 14.46 0.08
N GLN A 21 5.58 13.46 -0.18
CA GLN A 21 6.46 12.80 0.80
C GLN A 21 5.74 12.15 1.97
N MET A 22 4.42 11.98 1.85
CA MET A 22 3.61 11.29 2.85
C MET A 22 3.45 9.83 2.47
N GLU A 23 3.55 8.97 3.47
CA GLU A 23 3.10 7.59 3.36
C GLU A 23 1.58 7.57 3.23
N THR A 24 1.10 7.17 2.06
CA THR A 24 -0.33 7.20 1.72
C THR A 24 -0.71 6.01 0.86
N PRO A 25 -2.00 5.65 0.84
CA PRO A 25 -2.51 4.72 -0.16
C PRO A 25 -2.36 5.33 -1.56
N HIS A 26 -1.94 4.50 -2.51
CA HIS A 26 -1.80 4.86 -3.91
C HIS A 26 -2.57 3.90 -4.80
N TYR A 27 -3.32 4.43 -5.76
CA TYR A 27 -3.99 3.62 -6.77
C TYR A 27 -3.01 3.15 -7.83
N LEU A 28 -3.01 1.86 -8.14
CA LEU A 28 -2.24 1.29 -9.25
C LEU A 28 -2.93 1.61 -10.57
N LEU A 29 -2.25 2.33 -11.45
CA LEU A 29 -2.79 2.73 -12.76
C LEU A 29 -2.35 1.80 -13.88
N ALA A 30 -1.08 1.39 -13.85
CA ALA A 30 -0.49 0.52 -14.86
C ALA A 30 0.77 -0.15 -14.31
N ARG A 31 1.07 -1.35 -14.79
CA ARG A 31 2.32 -2.07 -14.47
C ARG A 31 2.99 -2.52 -15.76
N ARG A 32 4.29 -2.24 -15.89
CA ARG A 32 5.11 -2.72 -16.98
C ARG A 32 6.50 -3.10 -16.48
N GLU A 33 6.80 -4.38 -16.49
CA GLU A 33 8.09 -4.93 -16.05
C GLU A 33 8.51 -4.35 -14.69
N LYS A 34 9.55 -3.50 -14.67
CA LYS A 34 10.14 -2.90 -13.47
C LYS A 34 9.51 -1.56 -13.06
N ARG A 35 8.48 -1.10 -13.77
CA ARG A 35 7.85 0.20 -13.50
C ARG A 35 6.36 0.06 -13.24
N VAL A 36 5.89 0.82 -12.26
CA VAL A 36 4.48 0.93 -11.90
C VAL A 36 4.07 2.39 -11.91
N GLY A 37 2.96 2.69 -12.57
CA GLY A 37 2.29 3.98 -12.47
C GLY A 37 1.36 3.98 -11.26
N ILE A 38 1.56 4.92 -10.36
CA ILE A 38 0.75 5.11 -9.15
C ILE A 38 0.09 6.49 -9.14
N ALA A 39 -1.11 6.60 -8.57
CA ALA A 39 -1.76 7.86 -8.25
C ALA A 39 -1.91 8.03 -6.74
N CYS A 40 -1.37 9.10 -6.18
CA CYS A 40 -1.47 9.38 -4.75
C CYS A 40 -2.91 9.76 -4.38
N SER A 41 -3.49 9.05 -3.41
CA SER A 41 -4.84 9.37 -2.89
C SER A 41 -4.92 10.77 -2.28
N ARG A 42 -3.81 11.31 -1.77
CA ARG A 42 -3.76 12.61 -1.09
C ARG A 42 -3.54 13.78 -2.05
N CYS A 43 -2.44 13.80 -2.80
CA CYS A 43 -2.09 14.94 -3.65
C CYS A 43 -2.50 14.75 -5.12
N GLN A 44 -3.11 13.60 -5.46
CA GLN A 44 -3.59 13.25 -6.80
C GLN A 44 -2.50 13.23 -7.88
N THR A 45 -1.23 13.33 -7.49
CA THR A 45 -0.11 13.28 -8.41
C THR A 45 0.11 11.86 -8.90
N ILE A 46 0.25 11.73 -10.22
CA ILE A 46 0.67 10.49 -10.86
C ILE A 46 2.19 10.42 -10.87
N SER A 47 2.74 9.28 -10.47
CA SER A 47 4.18 9.04 -10.44
C SER A 47 4.51 7.68 -11.03
N LEU A 48 5.66 7.58 -11.67
CA LEU A 48 6.20 6.31 -12.16
C LEU A 48 7.30 5.86 -11.19
N VAL A 49 7.09 4.72 -10.54
CA VAL A 49 7.99 4.18 -9.52
C VAL A 49 8.55 2.82 -9.93
N ASP A 50 9.58 2.38 -9.23
CA ASP A 50 10.13 1.03 -9.38
C ASP A 50 9.19 0.00 -8.74
N ALA A 51 8.92 -1.09 -9.46
CA ALA A 51 8.00 -2.13 -8.99
C ALA A 51 8.57 -2.89 -7.78
N ASP A 52 9.86 -3.21 -7.80
CA ASP A 52 10.51 -4.00 -6.75
C ASP A 52 10.58 -3.18 -5.45
N LEU A 53 10.83 -1.88 -5.57
CA LEU A 53 10.84 -0.95 -4.44
C LEU A 53 9.44 -0.78 -3.83
N LEU A 54 8.42 -0.66 -4.68
CA LEU A 54 7.04 -0.53 -4.24
C LEU A 54 6.56 -1.78 -3.49
N GLU A 55 6.85 -2.97 -4.01
CA GLU A 55 6.51 -4.24 -3.36
C GLU A 55 7.28 -4.46 -2.04
N SER A 56 8.57 -4.12 -2.02
CA SER A 56 9.38 -4.21 -0.80
C SER A 56 8.85 -3.29 0.30
N HIS A 57 8.45 -2.06 -0.07
CA HIS A 57 7.85 -1.10 0.87
C HIS A 57 6.50 -1.59 1.39
N GLN A 58 5.63 -2.10 0.51
CA GLN A 58 4.34 -2.66 0.89
C GLN A 58 4.50 -3.81 1.89
N ALA A 59 5.42 -4.75 1.62
CA ALA A 59 5.68 -5.88 2.50
C ALA A 59 6.18 -5.45 3.89
N TRP A 60 7.08 -4.46 3.93
CA TRP A 60 7.55 -3.87 5.19
C TRP A 60 6.41 -3.21 5.96
N TRP A 61 5.56 -2.42 5.27
CA TRP A 61 4.44 -1.73 5.89
C TRP A 61 3.41 -2.70 6.49
N GLU A 62 3.10 -3.79 5.77
CA GLU A 62 2.20 -4.83 6.29
C GLU A 62 2.77 -5.55 7.51
N GLU A 63 4.08 -5.76 7.55
CA GLU A 63 4.74 -6.37 8.69
C GLU A 63 4.70 -5.46 9.93
N GLU A 64 4.97 -4.16 9.77
CA GLU A 64 4.79 -3.20 10.87
C GLU A 64 3.34 -3.17 11.37
N LEU A 65 2.37 -3.19 10.46
CA LEU A 65 0.96 -3.22 10.85
C LEU A 65 0.63 -4.49 11.63
N ARG A 66 1.11 -5.66 11.22
CA ARG A 66 0.91 -6.93 11.95
C ARG A 66 1.49 -6.86 13.36
N GLN A 67 2.68 -6.29 13.53
CA GLN A 67 3.33 -6.15 14.84
C GLN A 67 2.57 -5.21 15.77
N ILE A 68 2.04 -4.11 15.23
CA ILE A 68 1.19 -3.18 16.00
C ILE A 68 -0.07 -3.90 16.46
N LEU A 69 -0.76 -4.60 15.55
CA LEU A 69 -1.99 -5.31 15.87
C LEU A 69 -1.77 -6.46 16.87
N SER A 70 -0.69 -7.23 16.73
CA SER A 70 -0.38 -8.30 17.68
C SER A 70 -0.09 -7.78 19.08
N SER A 71 0.59 -6.63 19.18
CA SER A 71 0.89 -6.01 20.48
C SER A 71 -0.40 -5.55 21.19
N LEU A 72 -1.39 -5.05 20.43
CA LEU A 72 -2.68 -4.64 20.99
C LEU A 72 -3.50 -5.84 21.50
N ASP A 73 -3.47 -6.96 20.78
CA ASP A 73 -4.15 -8.20 21.21
C ASP A 73 -3.53 -8.72 22.52
N GLU A 74 -2.21 -8.66 22.67
CA GLU A 74 -1.51 -9.06 23.90
C GLU A 74 -1.86 -8.18 25.11
N GLU A 75 -2.01 -6.86 24.91
CA GLU A 75 -2.40 -5.93 25.99
C GLU A 75 -3.83 -6.16 26.48
N HIS A 76 -4.75 -6.55 25.59
CA HIS A 76 -6.16 -6.78 25.93
C HIS A 76 -6.41 -8.10 26.68
N HIS A 77 -5.47 -9.05 26.66
CA HIS A 77 -5.59 -10.34 27.35
C HIS A 77 -5.27 -10.28 28.87
N PHE A 78 -4.74 -9.16 29.39
CA PHE A 78 -4.41 -9.03 30.82
C PHE A 78 -5.55 -8.46 31.69
N ASP A 79 -6.64 -7.99 31.09
CA ASP A 79 -7.73 -7.31 31.82
C ASP A 79 -8.96 -8.21 32.12
N GLU A 80 -9.01 -9.45 31.62
CA GLU A 80 -10.17 -10.37 31.81
C GLU A 80 -10.05 -11.40 32.95
N ASP A 81 -8.94 -11.46 33.68
CA ASP A 81 -8.75 -12.37 34.83
C ASP A 81 -8.86 -11.64 36.19
N HIS A 82 -10.02 -11.02 36.49
CA HIS A 82 -10.35 -10.53 37.84
C HIS A 82 -11.73 -10.96 38.33
#